data_AF-A0A9E2QHH5-F1
#
_entry.id   AF-A0A9E2QHH5-F1
#
_cell.length_a   1.000
_cell.length_b   1.000
_cell.length_c   1.000
_cell.angle_alpha   90.00
_cell.angle_beta   90.00
_cell.angle_gamma   90.00
#
_symmetry.space_group_name_H-M   'P 1'
#
loop_
_entity.id
_entity.type
_entity.pdbx_description
1 polymer ?
#
loop_
_entity_poly.entity_id
_entity_poly.type
_entity_poly.pdbx_seq_one_letter_code
_entity_poly.pdbx_strand_id
1 'polypeptide(L)'
;SNKTKPKAREALLEMAKDWDKQGKIQHAIESYEAVIEADPESEEAGEAKDALMEIAKGYEQKGKEHSAYYLYHKLAEGRAGSHNRI
;
A
#
# COMPACT_ATOMS: atom_id res chain seq x y z
N SER A 1 -19.45 -3.28 -18.79
CA SER A 1 -19.55 -2.24 -17.75
C SER A 1 -18.76 -2.63 -16.52
N ASN A 2 -17.54 -2.12 -16.36
CA ASN A 2 -16.60 -2.52 -15.31
C ASN A 2 -16.62 -1.55 -14.11
N LYS A 3 -17.81 -1.07 -13.71
CA LYS A 3 -17.98 -0.10 -12.61
C LYS A 3 -17.85 -0.72 -11.20
N THR A 4 -17.72 -2.05 -11.11
CA THR A 4 -17.66 -2.79 -9.85
C THR A 4 -16.23 -2.89 -9.29
N LYS A 5 -15.21 -2.89 -10.15
CA LYS A 5 -13.81 -2.95 -9.72
C LYS A 5 -13.33 -1.67 -9.01
N PRO A 6 -13.69 -0.45 -9.44
CA PRO A 6 -13.34 0.77 -8.70
C PRO A 6 -13.93 0.78 -7.28
N LYS A 7 -15.23 0.49 -7.14
CA LYS A 7 -15.90 0.45 -5.83
C LYS A 7 -15.27 -0.54 -4.84
N ALA A 8 -14.79 -1.68 -5.33
CA ALA A 8 -14.13 -2.65 -4.47
C ALA A 8 -12.78 -2.13 -3.95
N ARG A 9 -12.01 -1.40 -4.77
CA ARG A 9 -10.74 -0.78 -4.35
C ARG A 9 -10.95 0.40 -3.42
N GLU A 10 -11.92 1.25 -3.70
CA GLU A 10 -12.35 2.33 -2.81
C GLU A 10 -12.65 1.78 -1.41
N ALA A 11 -13.45 0.72 -1.33
CA ALA A 11 -13.79 0.07 -0.05
C ALA A 11 -12.58 -0.55 0.65
N LEU A 12 -11.66 -1.17 -0.09
CA LEU A 12 -10.42 -1.71 0.48
C LEU A 12 -9.52 -0.60 1.02
N LEU A 13 -9.43 0.53 0.31
CA LEU A 13 -8.65 1.69 0.72
C LEU A 13 -9.24 2.34 1.98
N GLU A 14 -10.57 2.48 2.06
CA GLU A 14 -11.25 2.96 3.26
C GLU A 14 -10.99 2.05 4.46
N MET A 15 -11.11 0.73 4.27
CA MET A 15 -10.80 -0.25 5.31
C MET A 15 -9.34 -0.15 5.80
N ALA A 16 -8.39 0.03 4.87
CA ALA A 16 -6.98 0.21 5.21
C ALA A 16 -6.75 1.45 6.08
N LYS A 17 -7.36 2.58 5.71
CA LYS A 17 -7.33 3.84 6.47
C LYS A 17 -7.93 3.67 7.87
N ASP A 18 -9.00 2.90 7.99
CA ASP A 18 -9.64 2.66 9.29
C ASP A 18 -8.82 1.72 10.19
N TRP A 19 -8.10 0.75 9.62
CA TRP A 19 -7.13 -0.04 10.37
C TRP A 19 -5.95 0.80 10.87
N ASP A 20 -5.46 1.71 10.03
CA ASP A 20 -4.36 2.62 10.37
C ASP A 20 -4.75 3.55 11.52
N LYS A 21 -5.92 4.20 11.44
CA LYS A 21 -6.47 5.04 12.52
C LYS A 21 -6.62 4.30 13.84
N GLN A 22 -6.91 3.00 13.81
CA GLN A 22 -7.01 2.15 15.01
C GLN A 22 -5.64 1.68 15.54
N GLY A 23 -4.54 2.02 14.87
CA GLY A 23 -3.19 1.55 15.21
C GLY A 23 -2.96 0.08 14.87
N LYS A 24 -3.87 -0.57 14.12
CA LYS A 24 -3.75 -1.95 13.66
C LYS A 24 -2.88 -1.99 12.40
N ILE A 25 -1.64 -1.54 12.54
CA ILE A 25 -0.73 -1.24 11.42
C ILE A 25 -0.55 -2.44 10.47
N GLN A 26 -0.47 -3.67 10.98
CA GLN A 26 -0.31 -4.84 10.11
C GLN A 26 -1.52 -5.06 9.18
N HIS A 27 -2.74 -4.89 9.69
CA HIS A 27 -3.97 -5.01 8.88
C HIS A 27 -4.07 -3.86 7.88
N ALA A 28 -3.62 -2.66 8.26
CA ALA A 28 -3.55 -1.53 7.36
C ALA A 28 -2.60 -1.80 6.19
N ILE A 29 -1.38 -2.28 6.47
CA ILE A 29 -0.38 -2.65 5.45
C ILE A 29 -0.97 -3.66 4.46
N GLU A 30 -1.51 -4.77 4.96
CA GLU A 30 -2.09 -5.83 4.11
C GLU A 30 -3.23 -5.29 3.22
N SER A 31 -4.05 -4.41 3.76
CA SER A 31 -5.16 -3.82 3.01
C SER A 31 -4.68 -2.83 1.94
N TYR A 32 -3.70 -1.99 2.25
CA TYR A 32 -3.08 -1.09 1.28
C TYR A 32 -2.38 -1.87 0.15
N GLU A 33 -1.70 -2.96 0.48
CA GLU A 33 -1.08 -3.84 -0.51
C GLU A 33 -2.12 -4.46 -1.44
N ALA A 34 -3.27 -4.91 -0.90
CA ALA A 34 -4.36 -5.45 -1.70
C ALA A 34 -4.96 -4.40 -2.67
N VAL A 35 -5.03 -3.12 -2.28
CA VAL A 35 -5.44 -2.03 -3.19
C VAL A 35 -4.46 -1.91 -4.36
N ILE A 36 -3.15 -1.95 -4.08
CA ILE A 36 -2.11 -1.84 -5.10
C ILE A 36 -2.13 -3.04 -6.04
N GLU A 37 -2.27 -4.27 -5.52
CA GLU A 37 -2.34 -5.50 -6.33
C GLU A 37 -3.57 -5.54 -7.23
N ALA A 38 -4.71 -4.99 -6.76
CA ALA A 38 -5.95 -4.98 -7.52
C ALA A 38 -5.87 -4.12 -8.80
N ASP A 39 -5.17 -2.98 -8.73
CA ASP A 39 -4.94 -2.08 -9.88
C ASP A 39 -3.78 -1.10 -9.60
N PRO A 40 -2.53 -1.45 -9.95
CA PRO A 40 -1.35 -0.68 -9.58
C PRO A 40 -1.28 0.75 -10.14
N GLU A 41 -2.06 1.04 -11.19
CA GLU A 41 -2.13 2.34 -11.89
C GLU A 41 -3.33 3.18 -11.46
N SER A 42 -4.18 2.66 -10.58
CA SER A 42 -5.34 3.39 -10.05
C SER A 42 -4.95 4.51 -9.09
N GLU A 43 -5.83 5.50 -8.94
CA GLU A 43 -5.67 6.59 -7.97
C GLU A 43 -5.58 6.04 -6.54
N GLU A 44 -6.42 5.05 -6.23
CA GLU A 44 -6.44 4.37 -4.93
C GLU A 44 -5.12 3.66 -4.63
N ALA A 45 -4.47 3.07 -5.64
CA ALA A 45 -3.14 2.49 -5.50
C ALA A 45 -2.06 3.56 -5.28
N GLY A 46 -2.22 4.75 -5.84
CA GLY A 46 -1.38 5.91 -5.53
C GLY A 46 -1.47 6.28 -4.04
N GLU A 47 -2.70 6.46 -3.55
CA GLU A 47 -2.95 6.75 -2.13
C GLU A 47 -2.43 5.65 -1.20
N ALA A 48 -2.61 4.38 -1.56
CA ALA A 48 -2.11 3.25 -0.78
C ALA A 48 -0.57 3.22 -0.71
N LYS A 49 0.13 3.55 -1.81
CA LYS A 49 1.60 3.65 -1.82
C LYS A 49 2.09 4.78 -0.91
N ASP A 50 1.42 5.93 -0.92
CA ASP A 50 1.76 7.06 -0.06
C ASP A 50 1.54 6.72 1.42
N ALA A 51 0.44 6.03 1.75
CA ALA A 51 0.20 5.58 3.11
C ALA A 51 1.27 4.57 3.60
N LEU A 52 1.63 3.59 2.76
CA LEU A 52 2.70 2.64 3.08
C LEU A 52 4.06 3.33 3.26
N MET A 53 4.34 4.38 2.49
CA MET A 53 5.55 5.20 2.64
C MET A 53 5.59 5.90 3.99
N GLU A 54 4.48 6.48 4.45
CA GLU A 54 4.41 7.11 5.77
C GLU A 54 4.55 6.10 6.92
N ILE A 55 3.98 4.89 6.77
CA ILE A 55 4.19 3.80 7.74
C ILE A 55 5.67 3.39 7.79
N ALA A 56 6.33 3.27 6.64
CA ALA A 56 7.75 2.95 6.56
C ALA A 56 8.62 3.98 7.29
N LYS A 57 8.37 5.28 7.06
CA LYS A 57 9.02 6.38 7.80
C LYS A 57 8.74 6.28 9.30
N GLY A 58 7.51 5.94 9.68
CA GLY A 58 7.13 5.74 11.08
C GLY A 58 7.87 4.59 11.75
N TYR A 59 8.17 3.51 11.00
CA TYR A 59 9.02 2.42 11.49
C TYR A 59 10.47 2.84 11.64
N GLU A 60 11.02 3.58 10.67
CA GLU A 60 12.38 4.13 10.72
C GLU A 60 12.58 5.02 11.95
N GLN A 61 11.67 5.97 12.18
CA GLN A 61 11.71 6.86 13.36
C GLN A 61 11.66 6.11 14.70
N LYS A 62 11.06 4.92 14.72
CA LYS A 62 10.97 4.04 15.91
C LYS A 62 12.13 3.06 16.01
N GLY A 63 13.13 3.14 15.13
CA GLY A 63 14.26 2.21 15.08
C GLY A 63 13.90 0.80 14.60
N LYS A 64 12.73 0.63 13.95
CA LYS A 64 12.28 -0.66 13.38
C LYS A 64 12.81 -0.82 11.96
N GLU A 65 14.13 -0.87 11.83
CA GLU A 65 14.86 -0.81 10.56
C GLU A 65 14.43 -1.91 9.58
N HIS A 66 14.24 -3.14 10.05
CA HIS A 66 13.83 -4.25 9.18
C HIS A 66 12.44 -4.03 8.57
N SER A 67 11.49 -3.52 9.36
CA SER A 67 10.13 -3.26 8.89
C SER A 67 10.08 -2.08 7.92
N ALA A 68 10.87 -1.03 8.18
CA ALA A 68 11.02 0.10 7.25
C ALA A 68 11.65 -0.36 5.93
N TYR A 69 12.75 -1.11 6.00
CA TYR A 69 13.42 -1.67 4.83
C TYR A 69 12.49 -2.52 3.96
N TYR A 70 11.72 -3.42 4.58
CA TYR A 70 10.76 -4.25 3.88
C TYR A 70 9.78 -3.42 3.03
N LEU A 71 9.18 -2.38 3.62
CA LEU A 71 8.21 -1.54 2.93
C LEU A 71 8.86 -0.68 1.85
N TYR A 72 10.03 -0.08 2.11
CA TYR A 72 10.76 0.70 1.11
C TYR A 72 11.15 -0.17 -0.10
N HIS A 73 11.68 -1.37 0.15
CA HIS A 73 12.08 -2.31 -0.89
C HIS A 73 10.87 -2.71 -1.76
N LYS A 74 9.75 -3.08 -1.14
CA LYS A 74 8.53 -3.48 -1.85
C LYS A 74 7.97 -2.35 -2.72
N LEU A 75 7.93 -1.12 -2.19
CA LEU A 75 7.49 0.06 -2.94
C LEU A 75 8.43 0.41 -4.11
N ALA A 76 9.73 0.13 -3.98
CA ALA A 76 10.71 0.34 -5.04
C ALA A 76 10.62 -0.75 -6.13
N GLU A 77 10.49 -2.02 -5.76
CA GLU A 77 10.34 -3.14 -6.70
C GLU A 77 9.05 -3.03 -7.52
N GLY A 78 7.96 -2.59 -6.90
CA GLY A 78 6.71 -2.29 -7.61
C GLY A 78 6.85 -1.21 -8.69
N ARG A 79 7.88 -0.36 -8.63
CA ARG A 79 8.23 0.61 -9.69
C ARG A 79 9.19 0.05 -10.74
N ALA A 80 9.99 -0.98 -10.40
CA ALA A 80 10.97 -1.59 -11.29
C ALA A 80 10.39 -2.75 -12.13
N GLY A 81 9.37 -3.46 -11.61
CA GLY A 81 8.71 -4.59 -12.30
C GLY A 81 7.93 -4.22 -13.57
N SER A 82 7.67 -2.94 -13.83
CA SER A 82 7.02 -2.45 -15.06
C SER A 82 7.97 -2.40 -16.27
N HIS A 83 9.28 -2.63 -16.09
CA HIS A 83 10.27 -2.57 -17.18
C HIS A 83 10.84 -3.94 -17.61
N ASN A 84 10.40 -5.07 -17.04
CA ASN A 84 10.91 -6.37 -17.45
C ASN A 84 9.79 -7.40 -17.68
N ARG A 85 9.02 -7.16 -18.74
CA ARG A 85 8.34 -8.22 -19.49
C ARG A 85 8.86 -8.15 -20.93
N ILE A 86 10.05 -8.71 -21.14
CA ILE A 86 10.55 -9.14 -22.46
C ILE A 86 10.17 -10.59 -22.68
#